data_AF-A0A351FQQ1-F1
#
_entry.id   AF-A0A351FQQ1-F1
#
_cell.length_a   1.000
_cell.length_b   1.000
_cell.length_c   1.000
_cell.angle_alpha   90.00
_cell.angle_beta   90.00
_cell.angle_gamma   90.00
#
_symmetry.space_group_name_H-M   'P 1'
#
loop_
_entity.id
_entity.type
_entity.pdbx_description
1 polymer ?
#
loop_
_entity_poly.entity_id
_entity_poly.type
_entity_poly.pdbx_seq_one_letter_code
_entity_poly.pdbx_strand_id
1 'polypeptide(L)'
;MWDDLGKGAPTIMALARLCGEALGRSITPPDTLSAEACCLLYLSRERGAFEVKATDNAFDAIDRFLTVHVEIQEDEMLPIKIRGDAAATSQLFAGFCELCACGLVMHHIYRDFSLTPAGFERGQNISRQPIETLLERIAGDQAENL
;
A
#
# COMPACT_ATOMS: atom_id res chain seq x y z
N MET A 1 -15.20 6.14 -17.63
CA MET A 1 -15.22 4.80 -18.27
C MET A 1 -13.98 4.53 -19.12
N TRP A 2 -13.55 5.43 -20.01
CA TRP A 2 -12.20 5.34 -20.62
C TRP A 2 -11.10 6.01 -19.77
N ASP A 3 -11.43 7.08 -19.05
CA ASP A 3 -10.47 7.76 -18.16
C ASP A 3 -9.93 6.83 -17.07
N ASP A 4 -10.76 5.93 -16.54
CA ASP A 4 -10.36 5.00 -15.47
C ASP A 4 -9.28 3.99 -15.95
N LEU A 5 -9.27 3.64 -17.24
CA LEU A 5 -8.21 2.84 -17.85
C LEU A 5 -6.87 3.57 -17.84
N GLY A 6 -6.88 4.90 -18.03
CA GLY A 6 -5.70 5.75 -17.91
C GLY A 6 -5.24 5.94 -16.47
N LYS A 7 -6.12 5.74 -15.49
CA LYS A 7 -5.89 5.96 -14.05
C LYS A 7 -5.51 4.69 -13.27
N GLY A 8 -4.97 3.69 -13.96
CA GLY A 8 -4.44 2.49 -13.33
C GLY A 8 -5.45 1.35 -13.10
N ALA A 9 -6.65 1.40 -13.70
CA ALA A 9 -7.61 0.30 -13.60
C ALA A 9 -7.04 -1.09 -13.93
N PRO A 10 -6.16 -1.28 -14.94
CA PRO A 10 -5.56 -2.59 -15.19
C PRO A 10 -4.75 -3.14 -13.99
N THR A 11 -3.98 -2.27 -13.33
CA THR A 11 -3.19 -2.65 -12.15
C THR A 11 -4.09 -2.93 -10.96
N ILE A 12 -5.12 -2.12 -10.74
CA ILE A 12 -6.11 -2.34 -9.67
C ILE A 12 -6.84 -3.68 -9.89
N MET A 13 -7.22 -4.01 -11.11
CA MET A 13 -7.81 -5.31 -11.44
C MET A 13 -6.84 -6.48 -11.19
N ALA A 14 -5.54 -6.28 -11.47
CA ALA A 14 -4.53 -7.29 -11.15
C ALA A 14 -4.39 -7.49 -9.63
N LEU A 15 -4.40 -6.41 -8.84
CA LEU A 15 -4.39 -6.48 -7.37
C LEU A 15 -5.64 -7.19 -6.82
N ALA A 16 -6.82 -6.83 -7.32
CA ALA A 16 -8.07 -7.49 -6.96
C ALA A 16 -8.03 -9.00 -7.24
N ARG A 17 -7.44 -9.39 -8.37
CA ARG A 17 -7.22 -10.80 -8.71
C ARG A 17 -6.27 -11.47 -7.71
N LEU A 18 -5.15 -10.85 -7.34
CA LEU A 18 -4.22 -11.40 -6.34
C LEU A 18 -4.92 -11.64 -5.00
N CYS A 19 -5.69 -10.66 -4.51
CA CYS A 19 -6.49 -10.82 -3.30
C CYS A 19 -7.50 -11.96 -3.42
N GLY A 20 -8.23 -12.04 -4.54
CA GLY A 20 -9.20 -13.10 -4.79
C GLY A 20 -8.58 -14.50 -4.84
N GLU A 21 -7.42 -14.65 -5.47
CA GLU A 21 -6.66 -15.91 -5.49
C GLU A 21 -6.17 -16.29 -4.08
N ALA A 22 -5.71 -15.33 -3.28
CA ALA A 22 -5.26 -15.57 -1.92
C ALA A 22 -6.40 -16.03 -0.99
N LEU A 23 -7.57 -15.38 -1.09
CA LEU A 23 -8.77 -15.77 -0.35
C LEU A 23 -9.27 -17.16 -0.74
N GLY A 24 -9.32 -17.47 -2.04
CA GLY A 24 -9.84 -18.73 -2.53
C GLY A 24 -8.95 -19.95 -2.24
N ARG A 25 -7.65 -19.74 -2.01
CA ARG A 25 -6.66 -20.81 -1.78
C ARG A 25 -6.28 -21.00 -0.31
N SER A 26 -6.78 -20.17 0.60
CA SER A 26 -6.36 -20.16 2.01
C SER A 26 -4.82 -20.13 2.15
N ILE A 27 -4.18 -19.17 1.48
CA ILE A 27 -2.72 -19.02 1.51
C ILE A 27 -2.26 -18.75 2.95
N THR A 28 -1.29 -19.52 3.43
CA THR A 28 -0.54 -19.19 4.65
C THR A 28 0.45 -18.06 4.31
N PRO A 29 0.37 -16.89 4.98
CA PRO A 29 1.33 -15.83 4.76
C PRO A 29 2.77 -16.31 5.05
N PRO A 30 3.77 -15.91 4.26
CA PRO A 30 5.16 -16.34 4.45
C PRO A 30 5.72 -15.83 5.78
N ASP A 31 6.69 -16.53 6.39
CA ASP A 31 7.29 -16.09 7.66
C ASP A 31 8.05 -14.75 7.53
N THR A 32 8.61 -14.48 6.36
CA THR A 32 9.34 -13.24 6.07
C THR A 32 8.60 -12.40 5.03
N LEU A 33 8.58 -11.09 5.24
CA LEU A 33 8.07 -10.09 4.30
C LEU A 33 9.18 -9.11 3.95
N SER A 34 9.03 -8.41 2.81
CA SER A 34 9.88 -7.26 2.50
C SER A 34 9.76 -6.14 3.56
N ALA A 35 10.76 -5.25 3.60
CA ALA A 35 10.74 -4.09 4.49
C ALA A 35 9.57 -3.15 4.15
N GLU A 36 9.25 -3.03 2.86
CA GLU A 36 8.15 -2.23 2.32
C GLU A 36 6.79 -2.79 2.72
N ALA A 37 6.58 -4.11 2.58
CA ALA A 37 5.39 -4.78 3.06
C ALA A 37 5.23 -4.65 4.58
N CYS A 38 6.33 -4.82 5.34
CA CYS A 38 6.32 -4.58 6.78
C CYS A 38 5.96 -3.15 7.14
N CYS A 39 6.47 -2.17 6.40
CA CYS A 39 6.17 -0.75 6.61
C CYS A 39 4.69 -0.44 6.37
N LEU A 40 4.10 -0.96 5.29
CA LEU A 40 2.67 -0.80 4.99
C LEU A 40 1.78 -1.45 6.06
N LEU A 41 2.12 -2.65 6.52
CA LEU A 41 1.41 -3.30 7.63
C LEU A 41 1.54 -2.50 8.93
N TYR A 42 2.73 -1.99 9.23
CA TYR A 42 2.95 -1.16 10.41
C TYR A 42 2.08 0.11 10.35
N LEU A 43 2.10 0.84 9.23
CA LEU A 43 1.33 2.09 9.08
C LEU A 43 -0.18 1.86 9.15
N SER A 44 -0.67 0.74 8.61
CA SER A 44 -2.10 0.42 8.54
C SER A 44 -2.64 -0.32 9.76
N ARG A 45 -1.81 -0.73 10.72
CA ARG A 45 -2.21 -1.67 11.80
C ARG A 45 -3.41 -1.25 12.66
N GLU A 46 -3.68 0.06 12.76
CA GLU A 46 -4.76 0.60 13.60
C GLU A 46 -6.09 0.70 12.85
N ARG A 47 -6.07 1.12 11.59
CA ARG A 47 -7.28 1.40 10.78
C ARG A 47 -7.53 0.34 9.70
N GLY A 48 -6.45 -0.17 9.13
CA GLY A 48 -6.42 -1.25 8.17
C GLY A 48 -6.94 -0.90 6.79
N ALA A 49 -7.25 0.36 6.48
CA ALA A 49 -7.76 0.75 5.18
C ALA A 49 -6.66 1.26 4.25
N PHE A 50 -6.80 0.93 2.96
CA PHE A 50 -5.94 1.42 1.89
C PHE A 50 -6.77 1.88 0.69
N GLU A 51 -6.23 2.87 -0.01
CA GLU A 51 -6.75 3.32 -1.30
C GLU A 51 -5.62 3.30 -2.34
N VAL A 52 -5.87 2.76 -3.52
CA VAL A 52 -4.89 2.77 -4.63
C VAL A 52 -5.35 3.71 -5.74
N LYS A 53 -4.65 4.83 -5.93
CA LYS A 53 -5.00 5.84 -6.95
C LYS A 53 -3.77 6.48 -7.59
N ALA A 54 -3.93 6.94 -8.84
CA ALA A 54 -2.95 7.75 -9.54
C ALA A 54 -3.35 9.24 -9.48
N THR A 55 -2.36 10.13 -9.57
CA THR A 55 -2.61 11.58 -9.68
C THR A 55 -2.35 12.03 -11.12
N ASP A 56 -3.41 12.41 -11.83
CA ASP A 56 -3.30 12.66 -13.28
C ASP A 56 -2.64 14.01 -13.62
N ASN A 57 -2.68 14.96 -12.68
CA ASN A 57 -2.28 16.36 -12.91
C ASN A 57 -1.00 16.76 -12.14
N ALA A 58 -0.07 15.83 -11.94
CA ALA A 58 1.19 16.15 -11.29
C ALA A 58 2.28 16.58 -12.27
N PHE A 59 3.08 17.57 -11.85
CA PHE A 59 4.20 18.10 -12.63
C PHE A 59 5.37 17.10 -12.67
N ASP A 60 5.67 16.45 -11.53
CA ASP A 60 6.68 15.40 -11.45
C ASP A 60 6.12 14.06 -11.97
N ALA A 61 6.96 13.31 -12.68
CA ALA A 61 6.58 12.01 -13.20
C ALA A 61 6.28 10.99 -12.10
N ILE A 62 6.99 11.05 -10.97
CA ILE A 62 6.81 10.13 -9.83
C ILE A 62 5.45 10.34 -9.18
N ASP A 63 4.99 11.59 -9.11
CA ASP A 63 3.69 11.93 -8.52
C ASP A 63 2.51 11.40 -9.35
N ARG A 64 2.74 11.07 -10.63
CA ARG A 64 1.75 10.42 -11.50
C ARG A 64 1.70 8.91 -11.32
N PHE A 65 2.57 8.32 -10.49
CA PHE A 65 2.55 6.88 -10.26
C PHE A 65 1.28 6.47 -9.50
N LEU A 66 0.86 5.23 -9.74
CA LEU A 66 -0.15 4.60 -8.92
C LEU A 66 0.40 4.48 -7.50
N THR A 67 -0.28 5.11 -6.54
CA THR A 67 0.20 5.29 -5.18
C THR A 67 -0.75 4.61 -4.20
N VAL A 68 -0.18 3.83 -3.29
CA VAL A 68 -0.90 3.25 -2.15
C VAL A 68 -1.06 4.35 -1.12
N HIS A 69 -2.29 4.60 -0.69
CA HIS A 69 -2.59 5.49 0.41
C HIS A 69 -3.02 4.65 1.61
N VAL A 70 -2.54 4.99 2.79
CA VAL A 70 -2.87 4.30 4.05
C VAL A 70 -3.69 5.23 4.92
N GLU A 71 -4.81 4.75 5.44
CA GLU A 71 -5.58 5.50 6.45
C GLU A 71 -4.80 5.48 7.78
N ILE A 72 -4.29 6.62 8.21
CA ILE A 72 -3.52 6.75 9.47
C ILE A 72 -4.37 7.30 10.62
N GLN A 73 -5.42 8.04 10.30
CA GLN A 73 -6.48 8.50 11.21
C GLN A 73 -7.81 8.45 10.47
N GLU A 74 -8.93 8.63 11.17
CA GLU A 74 -10.26 8.66 10.55
C GLU A 74 -10.31 9.65 9.38
N ASP A 75 -10.54 9.13 8.18
CA ASP A 75 -10.58 9.85 6.90
C ASP A 75 -9.25 10.54 6.48
N GLU A 76 -8.14 10.27 7.18
CA GLU A 76 -6.80 10.80 6.84
C GLU A 76 -5.97 9.78 6.06
N MET A 77 -5.81 10.03 4.75
CA MET A 77 -5.09 9.15 3.83
C MET A 77 -3.67 9.65 3.56
N LEU A 78 -2.67 8.93 4.07
CA LEU A 78 -1.26 9.18 3.83
C LEU A 78 -0.80 8.53 2.51
N PRO A 79 -0.34 9.31 1.49
CA PRO A 79 0.27 8.73 0.29
C PRO A 79 1.63 8.11 0.59
N ILE A 80 1.81 6.84 0.24
CA ILE A 80 3.05 6.09 0.46
C ILE A 80 3.93 6.14 -0.78
N LYS A 81 4.89 7.06 -0.79
CA LYS A 81 5.87 7.29 -1.86
C LYS A 81 7.14 7.93 -1.29
N ILE A 82 8.21 7.97 -2.11
CA ILE A 82 9.46 8.65 -1.78
C ILE A 82 9.78 9.69 -2.86
N ARG A 83 9.81 10.98 -2.48
CA ARG A 83 10.00 12.10 -3.40
C ARG A 83 11.35 12.02 -4.10
N GLY A 84 11.34 12.18 -5.42
CA GLY A 84 12.55 12.13 -6.25
C GLY A 84 13.18 10.73 -6.38
N ASP A 85 12.61 9.70 -5.76
CA ASP A 85 13.09 8.32 -5.85
C ASP A 85 12.00 7.38 -6.40
N ALA A 86 11.98 7.28 -7.73
CA ALA A 86 11.04 6.42 -8.46
C ALA A 86 11.24 4.94 -8.12
N ALA A 87 12.49 4.53 -7.87
CA ALA A 87 12.82 3.13 -7.58
C ALA A 87 12.27 2.73 -6.21
N ALA A 88 12.52 3.54 -5.18
CA ALA A 88 12.01 3.28 -3.84
C ALA A 88 10.48 3.40 -3.77
N THR A 89 9.87 4.34 -4.49
CA THR A 89 8.41 4.41 -4.63
C THR A 89 7.84 3.14 -5.29
N SER A 90 8.51 2.61 -6.31
CA SER A 90 8.10 1.36 -6.95
C SER A 90 8.25 0.15 -6.02
N GLN A 91 9.26 0.13 -5.16
CA GLN A 91 9.43 -0.90 -4.13
C GLN A 91 8.31 -0.85 -3.09
N LEU A 92 7.88 0.34 -2.67
CA LEU A 92 6.72 0.50 -1.78
C LEU A 92 5.45 -0.10 -2.41
N PHE A 93 5.22 0.18 -3.69
CA PHE A 93 4.10 -0.43 -4.42
C PHE A 93 4.24 -1.96 -4.53
N ALA A 94 5.46 -2.47 -4.78
CA ALA A 94 5.73 -3.90 -4.81
C ALA A 94 5.46 -4.59 -3.45
N GLY A 95 5.75 -3.91 -2.34
CA GLY A 95 5.37 -4.36 -0.99
C GLY A 95 3.86 -4.53 -0.85
N PHE A 96 3.05 -3.63 -1.42
CA PHE A 96 1.59 -3.78 -1.42
C PHE A 96 1.13 -4.96 -2.28
N CYS A 97 1.75 -5.19 -3.44
CA CYS A 97 1.50 -6.38 -4.25
C CYS A 97 1.80 -7.67 -3.47
N GLU A 98 2.89 -7.70 -2.70
CA GLU A 98 3.24 -8.82 -1.82
C GLU A 98 2.14 -9.08 -0.78
N LEU A 99 1.65 -8.03 -0.09
CA LEU A 99 0.56 -8.16 0.89
C LEU A 99 -0.73 -8.71 0.27
N CYS A 100 -1.07 -8.26 -0.95
CA CYS A 100 -2.22 -8.78 -1.69
C CYS A 100 -2.04 -10.27 -2.04
N ALA A 101 -0.86 -10.63 -2.53
CA ALA A 101 -0.56 -12.00 -2.98
C ALA A 101 -0.50 -13.01 -1.83
N CYS A 102 -0.11 -12.59 -0.62
CA CYS A 102 -0.03 -13.46 0.55
C CYS A 102 -1.29 -13.43 1.45
N GLY A 103 -2.37 -12.76 1.03
CA GLY A 103 -3.64 -12.76 1.74
C GLY A 103 -3.66 -11.92 3.02
N LEU A 104 -2.73 -10.98 3.17
CA LEU A 104 -2.72 -10.01 4.28
C LEU A 104 -3.57 -8.77 3.97
N VAL A 105 -3.87 -8.54 2.69
CA VAL A 105 -4.79 -7.51 2.21
C VAL A 105 -5.90 -8.15 1.37
N MET A 106 -7.12 -7.63 1.51
CA MET A 106 -8.26 -7.95 0.67
C MET A 106 -8.76 -6.73 -0.11
N HIS A 107 -9.33 -7.00 -1.28
CA HIS A 107 -9.99 -6.00 -2.11
C HIS A 107 -11.49 -6.02 -1.84
N HIS A 108 -12.11 -4.84 -1.72
CA HIS A 108 -13.56 -4.71 -1.50
C HIS A 108 -14.26 -4.29 -2.78
N ILE A 109 -13.92 -3.11 -3.27
CA ILE A 109 -14.57 -2.48 -4.41
C ILE A 109 -13.67 -1.38 -4.98
N TYR A 110 -13.68 -1.19 -6.30
CA TYR A 110 -12.89 -0.16 -6.99
C TYR A 110 -11.43 -0.10 -6.50
N ARG A 111 -11.06 0.98 -5.83
CA ARG A 111 -9.71 1.30 -5.35
C ARG A 111 -9.50 1.00 -3.87
N ASP A 112 -10.52 0.44 -3.21
CA ASP A 112 -10.58 0.30 -1.76
C ASP A 112 -10.17 -1.12 -1.35
N PHE A 113 -9.21 -1.16 -0.43
CA PHE A 113 -8.65 -2.39 0.12
C PHE A 113 -8.62 -2.30 1.64
N SER A 114 -8.56 -3.45 2.32
CA SER A 114 -8.31 -3.49 3.75
C SER A 114 -7.35 -4.60 4.15
N LEU A 115 -6.81 -4.51 5.35
CA LEU A 115 -6.20 -5.66 6.02
C LEU A 115 -7.21 -6.78 6.20
N THR A 116 -6.74 -8.02 6.08
CA THR A 116 -7.44 -9.21 6.56
C THR A 116 -7.21 -9.37 8.07
N PRO A 117 -7.93 -10.28 8.78
CA PRO A 117 -7.63 -10.56 10.18
C PRO A 117 -6.15 -10.93 10.43
N ALA A 118 -5.55 -11.72 9.53
CA ALA A 118 -4.12 -12.05 9.58
C ALA A 118 -3.23 -10.83 9.31
N GLY A 119 -3.66 -9.92 8.44
CA GLY A 119 -3.01 -8.63 8.21
C GLY A 119 -2.94 -7.78 9.47
N PHE A 120 -4.06 -7.65 10.19
CA PHE A 120 -4.11 -6.94 11.48
C PHE A 120 -3.20 -7.59 12.52
N GLU A 121 -3.34 -8.90 12.73
CA GLU A 121 -2.50 -9.63 13.68
C GLU A 121 -1.02 -9.42 13.39
N ARG A 122 -0.62 -9.52 12.12
CA ARG A 122 0.78 -9.33 11.74
C ARG A 122 1.25 -7.90 11.91
N GLY A 123 0.45 -6.91 11.52
CA GLY A 123 0.77 -5.49 11.67
C GLY A 123 1.04 -5.09 13.13
N GLN A 124 0.29 -5.67 14.07
CA GLN A 124 0.48 -5.43 15.51
C GLN A 124 1.81 -5.97 16.06
N ASN A 125 2.41 -6.95 15.40
CA ASN A 125 3.65 -7.61 15.84
C ASN A 125 4.91 -7.05 15.18
N ILE A 126 4.79 -6.05 14.28
CA ILE A 126 5.95 -5.45 13.61
C ILE A 126 6.61 -4.41 14.52
N SER A 127 7.88 -4.64 14.82
CA SER A 127 8.72 -3.64 15.46
C SER A 127 9.02 -2.47 14.52
N ARG A 128 9.09 -1.26 15.07
CA ARG A 128 9.42 -0.04 14.30
C ARG A 128 10.86 -0.02 13.81
N GLN A 129 11.80 -0.50 14.63
CA GLN A 129 13.25 -0.41 14.36
C GLN A 129 13.67 -0.88 12.94
N PRO A 130 13.24 -2.05 12.42
CA PRO A 130 13.65 -2.52 11.09
C PRO A 130 13.13 -1.67 9.92
N ILE A 131 12.11 -0.84 10.13
CA ILE A 131 11.47 -0.03 9.09
C ILE A 131 11.63 1.48 9.33
N GLU A 132 12.40 1.87 10.35
CA GLU A 132 12.52 3.26 10.79
C GLU A 132 13.03 4.18 9.68
N THR A 133 14.09 3.78 8.98
CA THR A 133 14.62 4.53 7.83
C THR A 133 13.58 4.71 6.72
N LEU A 134 12.72 3.71 6.49
CA LEU A 134 11.69 3.80 5.46
C LEU A 134 10.57 4.76 5.89
N LEU A 135 10.17 4.72 7.17
CA LEU A 135 9.22 5.66 7.76
C LEU A 135 9.72 7.10 7.70
N GLU A 136 11.01 7.34 8.03
CA GLU A 136 11.62 8.67 7.96
C GLU A 136 11.63 9.22 6.53
N ARG A 137 11.90 8.37 5.54
CA ARG A 137 11.87 8.78 4.12
C ARG A 137 10.46 9.15 3.67
N ILE A 138 9.45 8.38 4.07
CA ILE A 138 8.04 8.67 3.76
C ILE A 138 7.57 9.94 4.50
N ALA A 139 7.98 10.13 5.75
CA ALA A 139 7.59 11.28 6.56
C ALA A 139 8.29 12.58 6.16
N GLY A 140 9.57 12.50 5.75
CA GLY A 140 10.33 13.63 5.21
C GLY A 140 9.68 14.27 3.99
N ASP A 141 8.82 13.51 3.30
CA ASP A 141 8.04 13.98 2.16
C ASP A 141 6.75 14.73 2.54
N GLN A 142 6.33 14.70 3.82
CA GLN A 142 5.09 15.33 4.32
C GLN A 142 5.34 16.68 5.03
N ALA A 143 6.58 17.16 5.09
CA ALA A 143 7.00 18.34 5.85
C ALA A 143 6.46 19.71 5.35
N GLU A 144 5.42 19.72 4.51
CA GLU A 144 4.63 20.94 4.20
C GLU A 144 3.25 20.98 4.90
N ASN A 145 2.84 19.96 5.67
CA ASN A 145 1.57 19.96 6.42
C ASN A 145 1.65 19.41 7.86
N LEU A 146 2.74 19.72 8.59
CA LEU A 146 2.80 19.61 10.07
C LEU A 146 3.21 20.94 10.69
#